data_AF-A0A7Y4QU85-F1
#
_entry.id   AF-A0A7Y4QU85-F1
#
_cell.length_a   1.000
_cell.length_b   1.000
_cell.length_c   1.000
_cell.angle_alpha   90.00
_cell.angle_beta   90.00
_cell.angle_gamma   90.00
#
_symmetry.space_group_name_H-M   'P 1'
#
loop_
_entity.id
_entity.type
_entity.pdbx_description
1 polymer ?
#
loop_
_entity_poly.entity_id
_entity_poly.type
_entity_poly.pdbx_seq_one_letter_code
_entity_poly.pdbx_strand_id
1 'polypeptide(L)'
;MSNRIKPLVFLIILACVLWLEMFVLKSFNFWLEMTIAASLLAGLGLYFNHRNGEAINYRLYFFESKYILIGIVSAALLYLVFYTGDIVSKLILPFADKQVVGVYNNKSLLDPVVIGLLLVFIIGPAEEVFWRGFVQDTLAEKFGDNKGWIIASLIYGAVHIVALNFMLFMAALICGLFWGWMFKRYRSVWPGLISHALWDLTIFVLLPVR
;
A
#
# COMPACT_ATOMS: atom_id res chain seq x y z
N MET A 1 23.90 -13.40 4.76
CA MET A 1 23.16 -12.18 4.36
C MET A 1 21.93 -12.63 3.60
N SER A 2 20.73 -12.12 3.92
CA SER A 2 19.48 -12.53 3.25
C SER A 2 19.63 -12.47 1.73
N ASN A 3 19.50 -13.62 1.04
CA ASN A 3 19.60 -13.72 -0.42
C ASN A 3 18.49 -12.96 -1.15
N ARG A 4 17.55 -12.33 -0.41
CA ARG A 4 16.42 -11.56 -0.90
C ARG A 4 16.73 -10.10 -1.24
N ILE A 5 17.90 -9.57 -0.87
CA ILE A 5 18.24 -8.14 -1.12
C ILE A 5 18.37 -7.79 -2.60
N LYS A 6 18.97 -8.66 -3.42
CA LYS A 6 19.05 -8.42 -4.88
C LYS A 6 17.66 -8.39 -5.52
N PRO A 7 16.79 -9.40 -5.29
CA PRO A 7 15.39 -9.33 -5.70
C PRO A 7 14.65 -8.09 -5.18
N LEU A 8 14.89 -7.69 -3.93
CA LEU A 8 14.28 -6.49 -3.35
C LEU A 8 14.60 -5.25 -4.17
N VAL A 9 15.87 -4.99 -4.45
CA VAL A 9 16.28 -3.82 -5.25
C VAL A 9 15.64 -3.87 -6.64
N PHE A 10 15.66 -5.03 -7.30
CA PHE A 10 15.02 -5.22 -8.60
C PHE A 10 13.52 -4.90 -8.56
N LEU A 11 12.77 -5.40 -7.57
CA LEU A 11 11.32 -5.16 -7.47
C LEU A 11 10.99 -3.72 -7.08
N ILE A 12 11.81 -3.04 -6.29
CA ILE A 12 11.62 -1.61 -6.02
C ILE A 12 11.83 -0.78 -7.28
N ILE A 13 12.85 -1.09 -8.09
CA ILE A 13 13.06 -0.43 -9.39
C ILE A 13 11.86 -0.68 -10.30
N LEU A 14 11.38 -1.93 -10.38
CA LEU A 14 10.19 -2.29 -11.15
C LEU A 14 8.95 -1.52 -10.68
N ALA A 15 8.73 -1.42 -9.37
CA ALA A 15 7.64 -0.63 -8.80
C ALA A 15 7.74 0.86 -9.20
N CYS A 16 8.93 1.46 -9.13
CA CYS A 16 9.13 2.84 -9.59
C CYS A 16 8.81 3.03 -11.07
N VAL A 17 9.20 2.08 -11.93
CA VAL A 17 8.89 2.11 -13.37
C VAL A 17 7.38 2.01 -13.62
N LEU A 18 6.69 1.10 -12.91
CA LEU A 18 5.24 0.93 -13.02
C LEU A 18 4.49 2.18 -12.51
N TRP A 19 4.95 2.80 -11.43
CA TRP A 19 4.37 4.06 -10.94
C TRP A 19 4.64 5.24 -11.87
N LEU A 20 5.81 5.28 -12.52
CA LEU A 20 6.12 6.28 -13.54
C LEU A 20 5.15 6.16 -14.72
N GLU A 21 4.89 4.94 -15.20
CA GLU A 21 3.88 4.70 -16.22
C GLU A 21 2.51 5.24 -15.76
N MET A 22 2.06 4.80 -14.59
CA MET A 22 0.72 5.08 -14.08
C MET A 22 0.42 6.54 -13.76
N PHE A 23 1.41 7.30 -13.29
CA PHE A 23 1.20 8.68 -12.85
C PHE A 23 1.78 9.74 -13.79
N VAL A 24 2.78 9.41 -14.62
CA VAL A 24 3.42 10.37 -15.52
C VAL A 24 3.03 10.12 -16.97
N LEU A 25 3.22 8.90 -17.47
CA LEU A 25 2.97 8.58 -18.89
C LEU A 25 1.49 8.40 -19.18
N LYS A 26 0.76 7.77 -18.25
CA LYS A 26 -0.69 7.54 -18.27
C LYS A 26 -1.16 6.90 -19.57
N SER A 27 -0.40 5.92 -20.09
CA SER A 27 -0.70 5.33 -21.40
C SER A 27 -1.95 4.45 -21.38
N PHE A 28 -2.31 3.85 -20.24
CA PHE A 28 -3.49 3.00 -20.10
C PHE A 28 -4.39 3.41 -18.92
N ASN A 29 -5.42 2.60 -18.68
CA ASN A 29 -6.38 2.84 -17.59
C ASN A 29 -5.72 2.59 -16.23
N PHE A 30 -5.70 3.62 -15.38
CA PHE A 30 -5.11 3.61 -14.04
C PHE A 30 -5.45 2.35 -13.21
N TRP A 31 -6.73 1.95 -13.15
CA TRP A 31 -7.17 0.85 -12.30
C TRP A 31 -6.72 -0.52 -12.82
N LEU A 32 -6.70 -0.69 -14.14
CA LEU A 32 -6.20 -1.92 -14.76
C LEU A 32 -4.69 -2.02 -14.58
N GLU A 33 -3.96 -0.93 -14.79
CA GLU A 33 -2.52 -0.87 -14.53
C GLU A 33 -2.19 -1.16 -13.07
N MET A 34 -2.90 -0.54 -12.12
CA MET A 34 -2.70 -0.77 -10.69
C MET A 34 -2.95 -2.24 -10.32
N THR A 35 -4.02 -2.83 -10.86
CA THR A 35 -4.35 -4.24 -10.63
C THR A 35 -3.24 -5.16 -11.15
N ILE A 36 -2.75 -4.93 -12.37
CA ILE A 36 -1.68 -5.72 -12.99
C ILE A 36 -0.36 -5.53 -12.23
N ALA A 37 0.02 -4.28 -11.94
CA ALA A 37 1.24 -3.92 -11.25
C ALA A 37 1.30 -4.53 -9.84
N ALA A 38 0.26 -4.32 -9.03
CA ALA A 38 0.18 -4.86 -7.67
C ALA A 38 0.24 -6.39 -7.69
N SER A 39 -0.53 -7.04 -8.57
CA SER A 39 -0.54 -8.51 -8.70
C SER A 39 0.81 -9.08 -9.15
N LEU A 40 1.46 -8.42 -10.11
CA LEU A 40 2.78 -8.81 -10.61
C LEU A 40 3.83 -8.69 -9.50
N LEU A 41 3.88 -7.56 -8.79
CA LEU A 41 4.81 -7.33 -7.69
C LEU A 41 4.58 -8.32 -6.54
N ALA A 42 3.32 -8.58 -6.17
CA ALA A 42 2.96 -9.58 -5.17
C ALA A 42 3.39 -10.99 -5.58
N GLY A 43 3.09 -11.40 -6.82
CA GLY A 43 3.47 -12.70 -7.36
C GLY A 43 4.99 -12.90 -7.40
N LEU A 44 5.73 -11.90 -7.86
CA LEU A 44 7.20 -11.93 -7.86
C LEU A 44 7.77 -11.91 -6.44
N GLY A 45 7.18 -11.13 -5.52
CA GLY A 45 7.58 -11.11 -4.12
C GLY A 45 7.42 -12.48 -3.46
N LEU A 46 6.27 -13.15 -3.66
CA LEU A 46 6.03 -14.51 -3.21
C LEU A 46 7.01 -15.51 -3.84
N TYR A 47 7.26 -15.40 -5.14
CA TYR A 47 8.21 -16.23 -5.86
C TYR A 47 9.63 -16.11 -5.29
N PHE A 48 10.12 -14.89 -5.09
CA PHE A 48 11.46 -14.66 -4.55
C PHE A 48 11.57 -15.00 -3.06
N ASN A 49 10.49 -14.86 -2.28
CA ASN A 49 10.42 -15.41 -0.93
C ASN A 49 10.58 -16.93 -0.94
N HIS A 50 9.86 -17.63 -1.82
CA HIS A 50 9.97 -19.08 -1.94
C HIS A 50 11.35 -19.54 -2.42
N ARG A 51 11.95 -18.84 -3.39
CA ARG A 51 13.23 -19.25 -4.01
C ARG A 51 14.47 -18.87 -3.21
N ASN A 52 14.46 -17.71 -2.56
CA ASN A 52 15.67 -17.10 -1.95
C ASN A 52 15.55 -16.86 -0.44
N GLY A 53 14.37 -17.04 0.13
CA GLY A 53 14.15 -16.98 1.58
C GLY A 53 14.05 -18.37 2.19
N GLU A 54 13.85 -18.41 3.51
CA GLU A 54 13.14 -19.55 4.10
C GLU A 54 11.74 -19.56 3.44
N ALA A 55 11.26 -20.72 2.98
CA ALA A 55 9.99 -20.87 2.26
C ALA A 55 8.87 -19.99 2.86
N ILE A 56 7.93 -19.49 2.03
CA ILE A 56 6.82 -18.59 2.42
C ILE A 56 6.53 -18.75 3.91
N ASN A 57 6.95 -17.78 4.71
CA ASN A 57 6.87 -17.89 6.16
C ASN A 57 5.39 -17.94 6.51
N TYR A 58 4.87 -19.15 6.71
CA TYR A 58 3.44 -19.43 6.88
C TYR A 58 2.86 -18.61 8.03
N ARG A 59 3.70 -18.20 9.00
CA ARG A 59 3.30 -17.32 10.11
C ARG A 59 2.85 -15.95 9.62
N LEU A 60 3.49 -15.39 8.59
CA LEU A 60 3.11 -14.11 7.98
C LEU A 60 1.74 -14.14 7.31
N TYR A 61 1.26 -15.32 6.94
CA TYR A 61 -0.04 -15.51 6.29
C TYR A 61 -1.01 -16.29 7.16
N PHE A 62 -0.66 -16.52 8.44
CA PHE A 62 -1.52 -17.20 9.38
C PHE A 62 -2.71 -16.31 9.74
N PHE A 63 -3.91 -16.85 9.54
CA PHE A 63 -5.16 -16.16 9.79
C PHE A 63 -5.69 -16.46 11.20
N GLU A 64 -6.21 -15.43 11.86
CA GLU A 64 -6.95 -15.54 13.11
C GLU A 64 -8.23 -14.71 12.99
N SER A 65 -9.34 -15.21 13.53
CA SER A 65 -10.64 -14.51 13.48
C SER A 65 -10.59 -13.09 14.06
N LYS A 66 -9.76 -12.85 15.08
CA LYS A 66 -9.53 -11.52 15.67
C LYS A 66 -8.99 -10.50 14.66
N TYR A 67 -8.30 -10.92 13.60
CA TYR A 67 -7.77 -10.02 12.58
C TYR A 67 -8.85 -9.33 11.77
N ILE A 68 -10.05 -9.91 11.68
CA ILE A 68 -11.20 -9.23 11.06
C ILE A 68 -11.55 -7.98 11.85
N LEU A 69 -11.79 -8.12 13.16
CA LEU A 69 -12.15 -6.99 14.01
C LEU A 69 -11.02 -5.95 14.07
N ILE A 70 -9.78 -6.39 14.23
CA ILE A 70 -8.61 -5.50 14.22
C ILE A 70 -8.53 -4.73 12.90
N GLY A 71 -8.70 -5.40 11.75
CA GLY A 71 -8.66 -4.76 10.44
C GLY A 71 -9.77 -3.72 10.26
N ILE A 72 -11.00 -4.05 10.64
CA ILE A 72 -12.16 -3.13 10.55
C ILE A 72 -11.92 -1.88 11.43
N VAL A 73 -11.54 -2.07 12.70
CA VAL A 73 -11.27 -0.96 13.62
C VAL A 73 -10.10 -0.12 13.10
N SER A 74 -9.03 -0.75 12.62
CA SER A 74 -7.89 -0.06 12.02
C SER A 74 -8.27 0.76 10.78
N ALA A 75 -9.13 0.24 9.91
CA ALA A 75 -9.64 0.98 8.75
C ALA A 75 -10.41 2.23 9.16
N ALA A 76 -11.30 2.10 10.16
CA ALA A 76 -12.07 3.23 10.69
C ALA A 76 -11.15 4.29 11.34
N LEU A 77 -10.16 3.87 12.13
CA LEU A 77 -9.18 4.77 12.73
C LEU A 77 -8.36 5.50 11.67
N LEU A 78 -7.87 4.77 10.65
CA LEU A 78 -7.11 5.37 9.56
C LEU A 78 -7.97 6.32 8.72
N TYR A 79 -9.25 6.01 8.52
CA TYR A 79 -10.19 6.92 7.87
C TYR A 79 -10.30 8.25 8.64
N LEU A 80 -10.43 8.20 9.97
CA LEU A 80 -10.47 9.42 10.80
C LEU A 80 -9.17 10.23 10.71
N VAL A 81 -8.01 9.56 10.66
CA VAL A 81 -6.72 10.23 10.43
C VAL A 81 -6.72 10.98 9.10
N PHE A 82 -7.23 10.37 8.03
CA PHE A 82 -7.28 11.01 6.72
C PHE A 82 -8.34 12.11 6.63
N TYR A 83 -9.50 11.92 7.26
CA TYR A 83 -10.54 12.94 7.34
C TYR A 83 -10.05 14.19 8.06
N THR A 84 -9.39 14.02 9.21
CA THR A 84 -8.79 15.15 9.95
C THR A 84 -7.62 15.76 9.19
N GLY A 85 -6.79 14.93 8.55
CA GLY A 85 -5.68 15.36 7.71
C GLY A 85 -6.13 16.20 6.52
N ASP A 86 -7.23 15.82 5.87
CA ASP A 86 -7.83 16.57 4.76
C ASP A 86 -8.21 17.99 5.19
N ILE A 87 -8.98 18.12 6.28
CA ILE A 87 -9.36 19.42 6.86
C ILE A 87 -8.13 20.27 7.19
N VAL A 88 -7.19 19.73 7.95
CA VAL A 88 -6.00 20.48 8.39
C VAL A 88 -5.11 20.87 7.21
N SER A 89 -4.92 19.97 6.25
CA SER A 89 -4.08 20.22 5.08
C SER A 89 -4.61 21.36 4.24
N LYS A 90 -5.93 21.49 4.07
CA LYS A 90 -6.54 22.60 3.31
C LYS A 90 -6.42 23.94 4.01
N LEU A 91 -6.37 23.94 5.34
CA LEU A 91 -6.19 25.17 6.12
C LEU A 91 -4.76 25.71 6.00
N ILE A 92 -3.76 24.82 5.90
CA ILE A 92 -2.33 25.21 5.95
C ILE A 92 -1.61 25.13 4.60
N LEU A 93 -2.11 24.34 3.64
CA LEU A 93 -1.53 24.15 2.31
C LEU A 93 -2.53 24.57 1.22
N PRO A 94 -2.32 25.73 0.57
CA PRO A 94 -3.21 26.22 -0.50
C PRO A 94 -3.35 25.28 -1.71
N PHE A 95 -2.41 24.35 -1.90
CA PHE A 95 -2.40 23.39 -3.01
C PHE A 95 -3.04 22.03 -2.68
N ALA A 96 -3.38 21.75 -1.42
CA ALA A 96 -3.83 20.43 -0.98
C ALA A 96 -5.10 20.00 -1.71
N ASP A 97 -6.09 20.90 -1.80
CA ASP A 97 -7.37 20.65 -2.46
C ASP A 97 -7.20 20.15 -3.91
N LYS A 98 -6.42 20.87 -4.72
CA LYS A 98 -6.13 20.49 -6.11
C LYS A 98 -5.43 19.14 -6.21
N GLN A 99 -4.51 18.85 -5.30
CA GLN A 99 -3.76 17.59 -5.32
C GLN A 99 -4.64 16.40 -4.89
N VAL A 100 -5.51 16.57 -3.90
CA VAL A 100 -6.47 15.54 -3.46
C VAL A 100 -7.49 15.24 -4.57
N VAL A 101 -8.08 16.28 -5.16
CA VAL A 101 -9.00 16.15 -6.30
C VAL A 101 -8.30 15.45 -7.48
N GLY A 102 -7.04 15.78 -7.75
CA GLY A 102 -6.25 15.13 -8.81
C GLY A 102 -6.13 13.62 -8.67
N VAL A 103 -6.01 13.10 -7.44
CA VAL A 103 -6.01 11.65 -7.17
C VAL A 103 -7.41 11.07 -7.37
N TYR A 104 -8.45 11.76 -6.89
CA TYR A 104 -9.81 11.27 -7.00
C TYR A 104 -10.40 11.31 -8.41
N ASN A 105 -9.85 12.10 -9.32
CA ASN A 105 -10.23 12.06 -10.73
C ASN A 105 -10.03 10.67 -11.35
N ASN A 106 -9.15 9.83 -10.80
CA ASN A 106 -9.02 8.44 -11.27
C ASN A 106 -10.32 7.62 -11.09
N LYS A 107 -11.23 8.02 -10.18
CA LYS A 107 -12.52 7.34 -9.99
C LYS A 107 -13.43 7.38 -11.21
N SER A 108 -13.28 8.37 -12.10
CA SER A 108 -14.10 8.46 -13.31
C SER A 108 -13.64 7.52 -14.42
N LEU A 109 -12.55 6.78 -14.21
CA LEU A 109 -11.95 5.93 -15.24
C LEU A 109 -12.57 4.53 -15.33
N LEU A 110 -13.34 4.10 -14.32
CA LEU A 110 -14.09 2.84 -14.31
C LEU A 110 -15.36 2.99 -13.46
N ASP A 111 -16.26 2.02 -13.57
CA ASP A 111 -17.43 1.94 -12.72
C ASP A 111 -17.03 1.82 -11.22
N PRO A 112 -17.64 2.61 -10.31
CA PRO A 112 -17.28 2.58 -8.88
C PRO A 112 -17.41 1.22 -8.21
N VAL A 113 -18.34 0.37 -8.64
CA VAL A 113 -18.49 -1.00 -8.12
C VAL A 113 -17.29 -1.84 -8.55
N VAL A 114 -16.87 -1.74 -9.82
CA VAL A 114 -15.68 -2.42 -10.33
C VAL A 114 -14.43 -1.96 -9.58
N ILE A 115 -14.27 -0.64 -9.38
CA ILE A 115 -13.16 -0.09 -8.59
C ILE A 115 -13.16 -0.68 -7.16
N GLY A 116 -14.32 -0.68 -6.49
CA GLY A 116 -14.45 -1.23 -5.14
C GLY A 116 -14.08 -2.72 -5.07
N LEU A 117 -14.50 -3.52 -6.06
CA LEU A 117 -14.14 -4.94 -6.14
C LEU A 117 -12.63 -5.14 -6.35
N LEU A 118 -12.01 -4.36 -7.25
CA LEU A 118 -10.57 -4.42 -7.49
C LEU A 118 -9.79 -4.04 -6.23
N LEU A 119 -10.17 -2.95 -5.54
CA LEU A 119 -9.55 -2.50 -4.30
C LEU A 119 -9.61 -3.57 -3.20
N VAL A 120 -10.78 -4.15 -2.98
CA VAL A 120 -10.99 -5.09 -1.87
C VAL A 120 -10.36 -6.45 -2.12
N PHE A 121 -10.48 -6.99 -3.33
CA PHE A 121 -10.12 -8.37 -3.61
C PHE A 121 -8.76 -8.55 -4.28
N ILE A 122 -8.21 -7.51 -4.90
CA ILE A 122 -6.96 -7.62 -5.66
C ILE A 122 -5.92 -6.61 -5.21
N ILE A 123 -6.17 -5.31 -5.38
CA ILE A 123 -5.16 -4.25 -5.18
C ILE A 123 -4.70 -4.21 -3.72
N GLY A 124 -5.60 -3.98 -2.76
CA GLY A 124 -5.25 -3.93 -1.34
C GLY A 124 -4.55 -5.20 -0.84
N PRO A 125 -5.10 -6.41 -1.12
CA PRO A 125 -4.42 -7.66 -0.81
C PRO A 125 -3.03 -7.81 -1.44
N ALA A 126 -2.89 -7.53 -2.73
CA ALA A 126 -1.62 -7.68 -3.44
C ALA A 126 -0.57 -6.68 -2.92
N GLU A 127 -0.97 -5.44 -2.62
CA GLU A 127 -0.10 -4.45 -2.01
C GLU A 127 0.40 -4.91 -0.63
N GLU A 128 -0.45 -5.43 0.25
CA GLU A 128 0.00 -5.91 1.56
C GLU A 128 0.93 -7.13 1.44
N VAL A 129 0.64 -8.05 0.52
CA VAL A 129 1.52 -9.20 0.23
C VAL A 129 2.90 -8.73 -0.21
N PHE A 130 2.97 -7.76 -1.12
CA PHE A 130 4.25 -7.25 -1.62
C PHE A 130 4.97 -6.40 -0.58
N TRP A 131 4.34 -5.33 -0.09
CA TRP A 131 5.00 -4.35 0.76
C TRP A 131 5.31 -4.88 2.16
N ARG A 132 4.42 -5.69 2.75
CA ARG A 132 4.59 -6.18 4.13
C ARG A 132 5.21 -7.57 4.09
N GLY A 133 4.59 -8.47 3.32
CA GLY A 133 5.02 -9.87 3.20
C GLY A 133 6.37 -10.08 2.50
N PHE A 134 6.82 -9.15 1.66
CA PHE A 134 8.13 -9.24 0.99
C PHE A 134 9.08 -8.09 1.37
N VAL A 135 8.73 -6.84 1.08
CA VAL A 135 9.64 -5.68 1.26
C VAL A 135 10.00 -5.46 2.72
N GLN A 136 9.00 -5.28 3.59
CA GLN A 136 9.23 -5.04 5.00
C GLN A 136 9.85 -6.24 5.71
N ASP A 137 9.39 -7.46 5.42
CA ASP A 137 9.96 -8.69 5.99
C ASP A 137 11.45 -8.85 5.63
N THR A 138 11.81 -8.64 4.36
CA THR A 138 13.21 -8.69 3.89
C THR A 138 14.08 -7.64 4.59
N LEU A 139 13.56 -6.42 4.78
CA LEU A 139 14.29 -5.35 5.47
C LEU A 139 14.37 -5.59 6.97
N ALA A 140 13.35 -6.18 7.58
CA ALA A 140 13.33 -6.54 9.00
C ALA A 140 14.35 -7.65 9.31
N GLU A 141 14.49 -8.65 8.44
CA GLU A 141 15.55 -9.66 8.58
C GLU A 141 16.96 -9.05 8.55
N LYS A 142 17.18 -8.06 7.67
CA LYS A 142 18.51 -7.48 7.48
C LYS A 142 18.85 -6.43 8.55
N PHE A 143 17.88 -5.61 8.94
CA PHE A 143 18.12 -4.42 9.76
C PHE A 143 17.43 -4.46 11.13
N GLY A 144 16.65 -5.51 11.41
CA GLY A 144 15.80 -5.65 12.60
C GLY A 144 14.42 -5.02 12.40
N ASP A 145 13.43 -5.48 13.16
CA ASP A 145 12.01 -5.13 13.01
C ASP A 145 11.72 -3.62 12.92
N ASN A 146 12.30 -2.81 13.82
CA ASN A 146 12.05 -1.37 13.89
C ASN A 146 12.59 -0.65 12.66
N LYS A 147 13.84 -0.93 12.29
CA LYS A 147 14.47 -0.31 11.11
C LYS A 147 13.82 -0.83 9.83
N GLY A 148 13.53 -2.12 9.75
CA GLY A 148 12.85 -2.72 8.61
C GLY A 148 11.49 -2.09 8.35
N TRP A 149 10.70 -1.89 9.40
CA TRP A 149 9.43 -1.15 9.33
C TRP A 149 9.62 0.27 8.80
N ILE A 150 10.46 1.08 9.45
CA ILE A 150 10.65 2.49 9.06
C ILE A 150 11.17 2.60 7.62
N ILE A 151 12.18 1.80 7.25
CA ILE A 151 12.76 1.83 5.90
C ILE A 151 11.72 1.39 4.85
N ALA A 152 10.94 0.34 5.12
CA ALA A 152 9.90 -0.12 4.22
C ALA A 152 8.81 0.95 4.02
N SER A 153 8.35 1.59 5.10
CA SER A 153 7.38 2.68 5.02
C SER A 153 7.92 3.89 4.24
N LEU A 154 9.20 4.23 4.40
CA LEU A 154 9.84 5.30 3.63
C LEU A 154 9.93 4.95 2.14
N ILE A 155 10.28 3.70 1.79
CA ILE A 155 10.32 3.25 0.39
C ILE A 155 8.91 3.25 -0.21
N TYR A 156 7.91 2.76 0.52
CA TYR A 156 6.50 2.78 0.10
C TYR A 156 5.99 4.20 -0.16
N GLY A 157 6.31 5.16 0.70
CA GLY A 157 6.05 6.57 0.44
C GLY A 157 6.83 7.08 -0.78
N ALA A 158 8.13 6.78 -0.85
CA ALA A 158 9.02 7.32 -1.87
C ALA A 158 8.65 6.93 -3.30
N VAL A 159 8.10 5.72 -3.54
CA VAL A 159 7.64 5.35 -4.90
C VAL A 159 6.53 6.26 -5.42
N HIS A 160 5.78 6.93 -4.53
CA HIS A 160 4.73 7.88 -4.90
C HIS A 160 5.27 9.29 -5.23
N ILE A 161 6.54 9.60 -4.95
CA ILE A 161 7.14 10.89 -5.28
C ILE A 161 7.10 11.14 -6.80
N VAL A 162 7.18 10.08 -7.61
CA VAL A 162 7.09 10.17 -9.08
C VAL A 162 5.75 10.74 -9.57
N ALA A 163 4.69 10.66 -8.77
CA ALA A 163 3.40 11.25 -9.09
C ALA A 163 3.39 12.79 -8.98
N LEU A 164 4.48 13.40 -8.47
CA LEU A 164 4.62 14.84 -8.24
C LEU A 164 3.43 15.43 -7.45
N ASN A 165 2.87 14.61 -6.55
CA ASN A 165 1.72 14.94 -5.73
C ASN A 165 2.11 14.77 -4.25
N PHE A 166 2.28 15.91 -3.58
CA PHE A 166 2.73 15.94 -2.19
C PHE A 166 1.71 15.29 -1.25
N MET A 167 0.42 15.53 -1.46
CA MET A 167 -0.64 14.92 -0.67
C MET A 167 -0.66 13.39 -0.80
N LEU A 168 -0.46 12.86 -2.02
CA LEU A 168 -0.37 11.42 -2.26
C LEU A 168 0.88 10.81 -1.62
N PHE A 169 2.03 11.48 -1.71
CA PHE A 169 3.25 11.05 -1.03
C PHE A 169 3.05 10.96 0.49
N MET A 170 2.46 12.00 1.10
CA MET A 170 2.20 12.03 2.54
C MET A 170 1.18 10.97 2.96
N ALA A 171 0.12 10.78 2.18
CA ALA A 171 -0.86 9.71 2.35
C ALA A 171 -0.19 8.34 2.36
N ALA A 172 0.62 8.04 1.34
CA ALA A 172 1.35 6.78 1.24
C ALA A 172 2.31 6.59 2.42
N LEU A 173 3.02 7.63 2.87
CA LEU A 173 3.90 7.54 4.04
C LEU A 173 3.14 7.22 5.33
N ILE A 174 1.99 7.86 5.58
CA ILE A 174 1.14 7.59 6.75
C ILE A 174 0.62 6.16 6.71
N CYS A 175 0.06 5.72 5.58
CA CYS A 175 -0.39 4.34 5.37
C CYS A 175 0.76 3.33 5.52
N GLY A 176 1.92 3.66 4.96
CA GLY A 176 3.18 2.94 5.09
C GLY A 176 3.55 2.67 6.54
N LEU A 177 3.55 3.72 7.36
CA LEU A 177 3.85 3.63 8.79
C LEU A 177 2.78 2.86 9.54
N PHE A 178 1.50 3.13 9.27
CA PHE A 178 0.37 2.53 9.98
C PHE A 178 0.26 1.01 9.73
N TRP A 179 0.10 0.57 8.48
CA TRP A 179 0.01 -0.86 8.16
C TRP A 179 1.33 -1.58 8.38
N GLY A 180 2.47 -0.91 8.18
CA GLY A 180 3.77 -1.47 8.49
C GLY A 180 3.95 -1.77 9.99
N TRP A 181 3.41 -0.90 10.86
CA TRP A 181 3.39 -1.15 12.30
C TRP A 181 2.47 -2.32 12.65
N MET A 182 1.30 -2.41 12.02
CA MET A 182 0.39 -3.54 12.21
C MET A 182 1.06 -4.86 11.84
N PHE A 183 1.72 -4.93 10.68
CA PHE A 183 2.46 -6.11 10.25
C PHE A 183 3.56 -6.47 11.26
N LYS A 184 4.33 -5.50 11.73
CA LYS A 184 5.35 -5.72 12.78
C LYS A 184 4.73 -6.26 14.08
N ARG A 185 3.57 -5.72 14.51
CA ARG A 185 2.90 -6.05 15.78
C ARG A 185 2.26 -7.44 15.78
N TYR A 186 1.64 -7.82 14.67
CA TYR A 186 0.87 -9.06 14.55
C TYR A 186 1.64 -10.17 13.83
N ARG A 187 2.75 -9.84 13.13
CA ARG A 187 3.52 -10.77 12.30
C ARG A 187 2.64 -11.53 11.31
N SER A 188 1.61 -10.86 10.81
CA SER A 188 0.66 -11.38 9.83
C SER A 188 0.20 -10.24 8.92
N VAL A 189 0.00 -10.54 7.64
CA VAL A 189 -0.51 -9.57 6.65
C VAL A 189 -2.02 -9.34 6.78
N TRP A 190 -2.77 -10.30 7.31
CA TRP A 190 -4.23 -10.26 7.39
C TRP A 190 -4.84 -9.01 8.04
N PRO A 191 -4.40 -8.55 9.23
CA PRO A 191 -4.99 -7.36 9.84
C PRO A 191 -4.74 -6.11 8.98
N GLY A 192 -3.55 -6.00 8.37
CA GLY A 192 -3.21 -4.93 7.43
C GLY A 192 -4.04 -5.01 6.16
N LEU A 193 -4.15 -6.21 5.56
CA LEU A 193 -4.93 -6.51 4.36
C LEU A 193 -6.40 -6.11 4.50
N ILE A 194 -7.04 -6.53 5.59
CA ILE A 194 -8.44 -6.19 5.85
C ILE A 194 -8.58 -4.68 6.08
N SER A 195 -7.64 -4.08 6.83
CA SER A 195 -7.66 -2.63 7.05
C SER A 195 -7.47 -1.85 5.76
N HIS A 196 -6.54 -2.25 4.91
CA HIS A 196 -6.20 -1.59 3.65
C HIS A 196 -7.37 -1.68 2.67
N ALA A 197 -7.88 -2.89 2.42
CA ALA A 197 -9.03 -3.11 1.53
C ALA A 197 -10.26 -2.29 1.94
N LEU A 198 -10.61 -2.28 3.23
CA LEU A 198 -11.77 -1.54 3.72
C LEU A 198 -11.54 -0.03 3.72
N TRP A 199 -10.33 0.41 4.07
CA TRP A 199 -9.98 1.82 4.03
C TRP A 199 -10.02 2.36 2.60
N ASP A 200 -9.44 1.64 1.63
CA ASP A 200 -9.46 1.98 0.21
C ASP A 200 -10.89 2.09 -0.32
N LEU A 201 -11.72 1.05 -0.07
CA LEU A 201 -13.12 1.07 -0.46
C LEU A 201 -13.84 2.29 0.13
N THR A 202 -13.57 2.61 1.40
CA THR A 202 -14.23 3.72 2.08
C THR A 202 -13.77 5.07 1.53
N ILE A 203 -12.47 5.31 1.45
CA ILE A 203 -11.91 6.61 1.06
C ILE A 203 -12.07 6.88 -0.45
N PHE A 204 -12.04 5.84 -1.29
CA PHE A 204 -12.23 5.99 -2.73
C PHE A 204 -13.69 5.88 -3.15
N VAL A 205 -14.48 4.97 -2.60
CA VAL A 205 -15.82 4.71 -3.18
C VAL A 205 -16.95 5.23 -2.29
N LEU A 206 -16.95 4.89 -1.00
CA LEU A 206 -18.12 5.11 -0.16
C LEU A 206 -18.21 6.54 0.42
N LEU A 207 -17.11 7.02 1.01
CA LEU A 207 -17.04 8.27 1.76
C LEU A 207 -15.77 9.06 1.43
N PRO A 208 -15.62 9.57 0.19
CA PRO A 208 -14.45 10.37 -0.18
C PRO A 208 -14.29 11.61 0.69
N VAL A 209 -13.07 11.84 1.20
CA VAL A 209 -12.71 13.15 1.76
C VAL A 209 -12.69 14.18 0.63
N ARG A 210 -12.96 15.45 0.95
CA ARG A 210 -13.28 16.46 -0.05
C ARG A 210 -12.36 17.61 0.04
#